data_AF-A0A5E7MJY5-F1
#
_entry.id   AF-A0A5E7MJY5-F1
#
_cell.length_a   1.000
_cell.length_b   1.000
_cell.length_c   1.000
_cell.angle_alpha   90.00
_cell.angle_beta   90.00
_cell.angle_gamma   90.00
#
_symmetry.space_group_name_H-M   'P 1'
#
loop_
_entity.id
_entity.type
_entity.pdbx_description
1 polymer ?
#
loop_
_entity_poly.entity_id
_entity_poly.type
_entity_poly.pdbx_seq_one_letter_code
_entity_poly.pdbx_strand_id
1 'polypeptide(L)'
;MKIALKALLFCSALWSTAAFSASKELKVGDIWAYKNRPGEDGSTLTILKIENYPKLGKVIHIRVDGFQMINPVTGSEFNEMPHLPFQAKALERSITHRVGETAEITDFSQGYMAWRTAFDERKAGAFKITVRQVLDGLIKSNWEASD
;
A
#
# COMPACT_ATOMS: atom_id res chain seq x y z
N MET A 1 -15.83 43.44 56.90
CA MET A 1 -14.71 42.49 56.68
C MET A 1 -15.20 41.06 56.86
N LYS A 2 -15.15 40.26 55.79
CA LYS A 2 -14.70 38.85 55.71
C LYS A 2 -15.22 38.29 54.38
N ILE A 3 -14.32 38.30 53.41
CA ILE A 3 -14.53 37.84 52.04
C ILE A 3 -14.31 36.33 52.08
N ALA A 4 -15.32 35.52 51.74
CA ALA A 4 -15.18 34.08 51.61
C ALA A 4 -15.11 33.72 50.13
N LEU A 5 -13.87 33.53 49.67
CA LEU A 5 -13.50 33.02 48.34
C LEU A 5 -14.03 31.58 48.21
N LYS A 6 -15.02 31.35 47.34
CA LYS A 6 -15.42 29.99 46.94
C LYS A 6 -14.80 29.66 45.59
N ALA A 7 -13.92 28.66 45.63
CA ALA A 7 -13.10 28.18 44.54
C ALA A 7 -13.94 27.73 43.33
N LEU A 8 -13.45 28.13 42.16
CA LEU A 8 -13.92 27.73 40.84
C LEU A 8 -13.43 26.29 40.56
N LEU A 9 -14.33 25.34 40.33
CA LEU A 9 -13.99 24.01 39.83
C LEU A 9 -14.57 23.84 38.42
N PHE A 10 -13.78 24.18 37.41
CA PHE A 10 -14.01 23.75 36.04
C PHE A 10 -13.64 22.26 35.94
N CYS A 11 -14.64 21.39 35.95
CA CYS A 11 -14.46 19.98 35.63
C CYS A 11 -14.74 19.79 34.12
N SER A 12 -13.76 20.15 33.27
CA SER A 12 -13.79 19.76 31.87
C SER A 12 -13.31 18.30 31.75
N ALA A 13 -14.27 17.37 31.81
CA ALA A 13 -14.03 16.00 31.38
C ALA A 13 -13.83 16.00 29.85
N LEU A 14 -12.58 16.21 29.43
CA LEU A 14 -12.12 15.93 28.07
C LEU A 14 -12.11 14.41 27.90
N TRP A 15 -13.25 13.84 27.51
CA TRP A 15 -13.29 12.49 26.94
C TRP A 15 -12.59 12.53 25.58
N SER A 16 -11.28 12.37 25.61
CA SER A 16 -10.51 12.00 24.43
C SER A 16 -11.00 10.64 23.95
N THR A 17 -11.94 10.62 23.02
CA THR A 17 -12.20 9.43 22.21
C THR A 17 -10.95 9.24 21.35
N ALA A 18 -10.00 8.45 21.85
CA ALA A 18 -8.96 7.90 21.00
C ALA A 18 -9.70 7.05 19.95
N ALA A 19 -9.85 7.60 18.75
CA ALA A 19 -10.34 6.83 17.61
C ALA A 19 -9.31 5.74 17.34
N PHE A 20 -9.56 4.54 17.89
CA PHE A 20 -8.86 3.34 17.49
C PHE A 20 -9.24 3.10 16.03
N SER A 21 -8.37 3.53 15.11
CA SER A 21 -8.52 3.20 13.69
C SER A 21 -8.33 1.69 13.58
N ALA A 22 -9.42 0.95 13.40
CA ALA A 22 -9.36 -0.47 13.14
C ALA A 22 -8.56 -0.67 11.84
N SER A 23 -7.42 -1.37 11.92
CA SER A 23 -6.67 -1.74 10.72
C SER A 23 -7.56 -2.61 9.85
N LYS A 24 -7.67 -2.29 8.56
CA LYS A 24 -8.46 -3.08 7.61
C LYS A 24 -7.92 -4.52 7.60
N GLU A 25 -8.81 -5.50 7.75
CA GLU A 25 -8.42 -6.91 7.60
C GLU A 25 -8.11 -7.17 6.12
N LEU A 26 -6.90 -7.64 5.83
CA LEU A 26 -6.41 -7.91 4.48
C LEU A 26 -6.33 -9.41 4.27
N LYS A 27 -6.89 -9.89 3.15
CA LYS A 27 -6.89 -11.31 2.77
C LYS A 27 -6.31 -11.49 1.38
N VAL A 28 -5.62 -12.62 1.17
CA VAL A 28 -5.20 -13.03 -0.18
C VAL A 28 -6.45 -13.16 -1.06
N GLY A 29 -6.36 -12.65 -2.29
CA GLY A 29 -7.47 -12.58 -3.22
C GLY A 29 -8.32 -11.33 -3.10
N ASP A 30 -8.16 -10.51 -2.05
CA ASP A 30 -8.89 -9.25 -1.96
C ASP A 30 -8.53 -8.32 -3.12
N ILE A 31 -9.55 -7.68 -3.69
CA ILE A 31 -9.40 -6.62 -4.70
C ILE A 31 -9.84 -5.30 -4.09
N TRP A 32 -8.97 -4.30 -4.15
CA TRP A 32 -9.17 -2.99 -3.53
C TRP A 32 -9.05 -1.86 -4.54
N ALA A 33 -9.97 -0.88 -4.42
CA ALA A 33 -9.72 0.46 -4.91
C ALA A 33 -8.70 1.17 -4.01
N TYR A 34 -7.96 2.12 -4.57
CA TYR A 34 -6.94 2.87 -3.86
C TYR A 34 -6.89 4.32 -4.31
N LYS A 35 -6.14 5.16 -3.58
CA LYS A 35 -5.88 6.55 -3.95
C LYS A 35 -4.93 6.59 -5.17
N ASN A 36 -5.50 6.49 -6.36
CA ASN A 36 -4.81 6.47 -7.66
C ASN A 36 -4.49 7.90 -8.19
N ARG A 37 -3.97 7.99 -9.42
CA ARG A 37 -3.83 9.25 -10.15
C ARG A 37 -5.15 9.65 -10.81
N PRO A 38 -5.38 10.95 -11.08
CA PRO A 38 -6.51 11.38 -11.89
C PRO A 38 -6.57 10.62 -13.23
N GLY A 39 -7.76 10.14 -13.62
CA GLY A 39 -7.97 9.40 -14.86
C GLY A 39 -7.74 7.88 -14.74
N GLU A 40 -7.34 7.37 -13.58
CA GLU A 40 -7.12 5.93 -13.33
C GLU A 40 -8.18 5.33 -12.39
N ASP A 41 -9.41 5.85 -12.42
CA ASP A 41 -10.48 5.47 -11.47
C ASP A 41 -10.83 3.98 -11.51
N GLY A 42 -10.59 3.31 -12.63
CA GLY A 42 -10.75 1.86 -12.79
C GLY A 42 -9.57 1.03 -12.29
N SER A 43 -8.47 1.65 -11.87
CA SER A 43 -7.28 0.93 -11.41
C SER A 43 -7.51 0.31 -10.04
N THR A 44 -7.13 -0.96 -9.91
CA THR A 44 -7.30 -1.74 -8.69
C THR A 44 -6.01 -2.43 -8.29
N LEU A 45 -5.95 -2.88 -7.05
CA LEU A 45 -4.91 -3.79 -6.60
C LEU A 45 -5.50 -5.09 -6.07
N THR A 46 -4.78 -6.18 -6.31
CA THR A 46 -5.13 -7.52 -5.82
C THR A 46 -4.07 -8.00 -4.84
N ILE A 47 -4.49 -8.52 -3.68
CA ILE A 47 -3.57 -9.08 -2.68
C ILE A 47 -3.16 -10.49 -3.11
N LEU A 48 -1.88 -10.65 -3.48
CA LEU A 48 -1.32 -11.91 -3.99
C LEU A 48 -0.85 -12.83 -2.86
N LYS A 49 -0.15 -12.27 -1.87
CA LYS A 49 0.47 -13.01 -0.78
C LYS A 49 0.68 -12.13 0.44
N ILE A 50 0.56 -12.71 1.63
CA ILE A 50 0.82 -12.04 2.90
C ILE A 50 1.87 -12.85 3.66
N GLU A 51 2.95 -12.18 4.08
CA GLU A 51 4.06 -12.81 4.80
C GLU A 51 4.47 -11.96 6.01
N ASN A 52 5.02 -12.62 7.03
CA ASN A 52 5.52 -11.94 8.23
C ASN A 52 7.02 -12.21 8.40
N TYR A 53 7.78 -11.14 8.58
CA TYR A 53 9.23 -11.20 8.75
C TYR A 53 9.65 -10.58 10.09
N PRO A 54 10.61 -11.17 10.83
CA PRO A 54 11.01 -10.67 12.14
C PRO A 54 11.45 -9.20 12.17
N LYS A 55 12.15 -8.73 11.13
CA LYS A 55 12.67 -7.34 11.05
C LYS A 55 11.82 -6.42 10.17
N LEU A 56 11.33 -6.92 9.04
CA LEU A 56 10.58 -6.11 8.07
C LEU A 56 9.10 -5.94 8.45
N GLY A 57 8.58 -6.83 9.30
CA GLY A 57 7.18 -6.87 9.69
C GLY A 57 6.31 -7.59 8.66
N LYS A 58 5.01 -7.25 8.65
CA LYS A 58 4.03 -7.79 7.71
C LYS A 58 4.23 -7.17 6.32
N VAL A 59 4.52 -8.02 5.34
CA VAL A 59 4.69 -7.68 3.92
C VAL A 59 3.49 -8.21 3.15
N ILE A 60 2.92 -7.34 2.32
CA ILE A 60 1.79 -7.63 1.44
C ILE A 60 2.29 -7.53 0.01
N HIS A 61 2.24 -8.63 -0.72
CA HIS A 61 2.54 -8.68 -2.14
C HIS A 61 1.26 -8.38 -2.91
N ILE A 62 1.31 -7.41 -3.81
CA ILE A 62 0.16 -7.00 -4.59
C ILE A 62 0.47 -7.04 -6.08
N ARG A 63 -0.58 -7.18 -6.87
CA ARG A 63 -0.62 -6.81 -8.28
C ARG A 63 -1.42 -5.51 -8.41
N VAL A 64 -1.09 -4.68 -9.39
CA VAL A 64 -1.87 -3.48 -9.73
C VAL A 64 -2.26 -3.54 -11.20
N ASP A 65 -3.52 -3.30 -11.49
CA ASP A 65 -4.12 -3.39 -12.82
C ASP A 65 -4.84 -2.10 -13.19
N GLY A 66 -4.94 -1.79 -14.48
CA GLY A 66 -5.76 -0.69 -15.01
C GLY A 66 -5.20 0.71 -14.76
N PHE A 67 -3.92 0.85 -14.38
CA PHE A 67 -3.23 2.14 -14.41
C PHE A 67 -2.83 2.51 -15.85
N GLN A 68 -2.41 3.74 -16.09
CA GLN A 68 -1.93 4.17 -17.41
C GLN A 68 -0.49 4.63 -17.31
N MET A 69 0.43 3.94 -17.98
CA MET A 69 1.83 4.35 -18.08
C MET A 69 2.39 4.05 -19.48
N ILE A 70 3.35 4.88 -19.89
CA ILE A 70 4.12 4.69 -21.12
C ILE A 70 5.53 4.27 -20.70
N ASN A 71 6.03 3.20 -21.30
CA ASN A 71 7.43 2.82 -21.16
C ASN A 71 8.29 3.89 -21.87
N PRO A 72 9.18 4.59 -21.15
CA PRO A 72 9.93 5.71 -21.73
C PRO A 72 11.01 5.27 -22.73
N VAL A 73 11.36 3.98 -22.78
CA VAL A 73 12.34 3.41 -23.71
C VAL A 73 11.66 2.95 -25.01
N THR A 74 10.59 2.16 -24.89
CA THR A 74 9.91 1.56 -26.05
C THR A 74 8.77 2.41 -26.60
N GLY A 75 8.27 3.38 -25.81
CA GLY A 75 7.06 4.15 -26.12
C GLY A 75 5.76 3.36 -25.99
N SER A 76 5.81 2.09 -25.57
CA SER A 76 4.63 1.25 -25.45
C SER A 76 3.84 1.55 -24.18
N GLU A 77 2.51 1.59 -24.28
CA GLU A 77 1.64 1.64 -23.11
C GLU A 77 1.66 0.32 -22.35
N PHE A 78 1.53 0.41 -21.03
CA PHE A 78 1.29 -0.73 -20.15
C PHE A 78 0.43 -0.31 -18.96
N ASN A 79 -0.35 -1.27 -18.46
CA ASN A 79 -1.38 -1.04 -17.45
C ASN A 79 -1.40 -2.10 -16.34
N GLU A 80 -0.37 -2.95 -16.29
CA GLU A 80 -0.25 -4.03 -15.32
C GLU A 80 1.11 -4.01 -14.63
N MET A 81 1.11 -4.22 -13.32
CA MET A 81 2.31 -4.41 -12.51
C MET A 81 2.15 -5.73 -11.75
N PRO A 82 2.76 -6.83 -12.25
CA PRO A 82 2.46 -8.19 -11.77
C PRO A 82 2.82 -8.45 -10.30
N HIS A 83 3.81 -7.72 -9.75
CA HIS A 83 4.27 -7.95 -8.38
C HIS A 83 4.91 -6.70 -7.77
N LEU A 84 4.38 -6.27 -6.61
CA LEU A 84 4.98 -5.24 -5.77
C LEU A 84 4.86 -5.62 -4.28
N PRO A 85 5.96 -5.62 -3.50
CA PRO A 85 5.95 -5.87 -2.06
C PRO A 85 5.77 -4.57 -1.26
N PHE A 86 4.74 -4.50 -0.40
CA PHE A 86 4.48 -3.35 0.47
C PHE A 86 4.51 -3.73 1.95
N GLN A 87 4.95 -2.82 2.82
CA GLN A 87 4.63 -2.94 4.23
C GLN A 87 3.12 -2.73 4.42
N ALA A 88 2.49 -3.50 5.32
CA ALA A 88 1.05 -3.42 5.57
C ALA A 88 0.55 -1.99 5.80
N LYS A 89 1.23 -1.21 6.66
CA LYS A 89 0.88 0.19 6.93
C LYS A 89 0.91 1.09 5.68
N ALA A 90 1.79 0.82 4.73
CA ALA A 90 1.88 1.59 3.49
C ALA A 90 0.73 1.28 2.54
N LEU A 91 0.37 -0.01 2.44
CA LEU A 91 -0.79 -0.46 1.68
C LEU A 91 -2.10 0.07 2.29
N GLU A 92 -2.27 0.00 3.61
CA GLU A 92 -3.44 0.51 4.34
C GLU A 92 -3.69 2.01 4.09
N ARG A 93 -2.63 2.82 3.99
CA ARG A 93 -2.75 4.26 3.63
C ARG A 93 -3.16 4.48 2.18
N SER A 94 -2.94 3.49 1.31
CA SER A 94 -3.24 3.54 -0.12
C SER A 94 -4.69 3.16 -0.41
N ILE A 95 -5.19 2.07 0.19
CA ILE A 95 -6.51 1.51 -0.12
C ILE A 95 -7.67 2.34 0.41
N THR A 96 -8.75 2.43 -0.37
CA THR A 96 -9.98 3.17 -0.01
C THR A 96 -11.09 2.22 0.43
N HIS A 97 -11.59 1.37 -0.48
CA HIS A 97 -12.63 0.38 -0.22
C HIS A 97 -12.39 -0.90 -1.02
N ARG A 98 -12.88 -2.02 -0.51
CA ARG A 98 -12.81 -3.31 -1.19
C ARG A 98 -13.81 -3.29 -2.34
N VAL A 99 -13.40 -3.73 -3.53
CA VAL A 99 -14.24 -3.77 -4.74
C VAL A 99 -14.58 -5.20 -5.16
N GLY A 100 -13.90 -6.20 -4.59
CA GLY A 100 -14.19 -7.60 -4.85
C GLY A 100 -13.20 -8.54 -4.19
N GLU A 101 -13.27 -9.80 -4.61
CA GLU A 101 -12.34 -10.87 -4.25
C GLU A 101 -12.20 -11.84 -5.42
N THR A 102 -11.07 -12.54 -5.49
CA THR A 102 -10.84 -13.64 -6.43
C THR A 102 -10.28 -14.85 -5.69
N ALA A 103 -10.74 -16.05 -6.09
CA ALA A 103 -10.14 -17.31 -5.66
C ALA A 103 -8.92 -17.68 -6.53
N GLU A 104 -8.87 -17.17 -7.76
CA GLU A 104 -7.79 -17.41 -8.70
C GLU A 104 -6.77 -16.27 -8.62
N ILE A 105 -5.55 -16.61 -8.21
CA ILE A 105 -4.43 -15.68 -8.16
C ILE A 105 -3.58 -15.89 -9.41
N THR A 106 -3.52 -14.87 -10.27
CA THR A 106 -2.62 -14.86 -11.44
C THR A 106 -1.19 -15.17 -11.03
N ASP A 107 -0.49 -15.97 -11.82
CA ASP A 107 0.90 -16.30 -11.52
C ASP A 107 1.77 -15.04 -11.42
N PHE A 108 2.48 -14.95 -10.30
CA PHE A 108 3.41 -13.85 -9.97
C PHE A 108 4.77 -14.40 -9.54
N SER A 109 5.02 -15.69 -9.80
CA SER A 109 6.19 -16.45 -9.35
C SER A 109 7.50 -15.79 -9.79
N GLN A 110 7.60 -15.32 -11.03
CA GLN A 110 8.80 -14.68 -11.56
C GLN A 110 9.21 -13.46 -10.74
N GLY A 111 8.31 -12.48 -10.56
CA GLY A 111 8.57 -11.27 -9.78
C GLY A 111 8.81 -11.57 -8.30
N TYR A 112 8.05 -12.51 -7.74
CA TYR A 112 8.24 -12.94 -6.35
C TYR A 112 9.61 -13.60 -6.12
N MET A 113 10.05 -14.51 -6.99
CA MET A 113 11.34 -15.19 -6.86
C MET A 113 12.51 -14.21 -7.02
N ALA A 114 12.42 -13.28 -7.97
CA ALA A 114 13.43 -12.24 -8.14
C ALA A 114 13.52 -11.37 -6.87
N TRP A 115 12.38 -10.90 -6.36
CA TRP A 115 12.34 -10.15 -5.10
C TRP A 115 12.86 -10.96 -3.91
N ARG A 116 12.45 -12.22 -3.78
CA ARG A 116 12.79 -13.10 -2.67
C ARG A 116 14.30 -13.31 -2.60
N THR A 117 14.91 -13.64 -3.74
CA THR A 117 16.36 -13.78 -3.90
C THR A 117 17.09 -12.51 -3.46
N ALA A 118 16.68 -11.36 -3.99
CA ALA A 118 17.28 -10.08 -3.62
C ALA A 118 17.05 -9.72 -2.13
N PHE A 119 15.90 -10.09 -1.55
CA PHE A 119 15.61 -9.85 -0.15
C PHE A 119 16.46 -10.74 0.77
N ASP A 120 16.69 -12.00 0.41
CA ASP A 120 17.61 -12.91 1.11
C ASP A 120 19.05 -12.39 1.08
N GLU A 121 19.46 -11.79 -0.04
CA GLU A 121 20.74 -11.08 -0.18
C GLU A 121 20.77 -9.69 0.48
N ARG A 122 19.67 -9.26 1.13
CA ARG A 122 19.51 -7.94 1.76
C ARG A 122 19.59 -6.75 0.80
N LYS A 123 19.34 -6.99 -0.49
CA LYS A 123 19.30 -5.99 -1.57
C LYS A 123 17.88 -5.50 -1.88
N ALA A 124 16.86 -6.22 -1.44
CA ALA A 124 15.47 -5.81 -1.57
C ALA A 124 14.77 -5.62 -0.22
N GLY A 125 13.64 -4.91 -0.25
CA GLY A 125 12.78 -4.67 0.89
C GLY A 125 11.31 -4.60 0.46
N ALA A 126 10.47 -4.00 1.29
CA ALA A 126 9.09 -3.68 0.92
C ALA A 126 8.87 -2.17 0.91
N PHE A 127 8.05 -1.70 -0.01
CA PHE A 127 7.71 -0.29 -0.15
C PHE A 127 7.02 0.23 1.11
N LYS A 128 7.47 1.40 1.56
CA LYS A 128 6.95 2.11 2.75
C LYS A 128 6.10 3.33 2.39
N ILE A 129 6.07 3.67 1.10
CA ILE A 129 5.30 4.75 0.47
C ILE A 129 4.01 4.19 -0.15
N THR A 130 3.08 5.06 -0.55
CA THR A 130 1.79 4.60 -1.11
C THR A 130 1.96 3.96 -2.49
N VAL A 131 0.97 3.17 -2.91
CA VAL A 131 0.95 2.54 -4.24
C VAL A 131 1.12 3.60 -5.34
N ARG A 132 0.35 4.70 -5.27
CA ARG A 132 0.51 5.84 -6.19
C ARG A 132 1.94 6.39 -6.20
N GLN A 133 2.57 6.58 -5.05
CA GLN A 133 3.95 7.10 -5.00
C GLN A 133 4.95 6.14 -5.65
N VAL A 134 4.75 4.82 -5.54
CA VAL A 134 5.57 3.82 -6.25
C VAL A 134 5.37 3.95 -7.76
N LEU A 135 4.12 3.97 -8.23
CA LEU A 135 3.83 4.11 -9.66
C LEU A 135 4.35 5.43 -10.24
N ASP A 136 4.27 6.54 -9.49
CA ASP A 136 4.83 7.84 -9.89
C ASP A 136 6.37 7.82 -9.94
N GLY A 137 6.99 7.02 -9.07
CA GLY A 137 8.44 6.83 -9.03
C GLY A 137 8.97 6.02 -10.22
N LEU A 138 8.21 5.01 -10.67
CA LEU A 138 8.57 4.21 -11.85
C LEU A 138 8.71 5.07 -13.11
N ILE A 139 7.85 6.06 -13.31
CA ILE A 139 7.97 6.96 -14.48
C ILE A 139 9.27 7.78 -14.44
N LYS A 140 9.81 8.05 -13.23
CA LYS A 140 10.98 8.90 -13.02
C LYS A 140 12.29 8.12 -12.92
N SER A 141 12.26 6.80 -12.85
CA SER A 141 13.48 5.99 -12.80
C SER A 141 14.19 5.99 -14.14
N ASN A 142 15.49 5.72 -14.13
CA ASN A 142 16.23 5.48 -15.37
C ASN A 142 15.84 4.10 -15.89
N TRP A 143 15.15 4.04 -17.02
CA TRP A 143 14.80 2.79 -17.68
C TRP A 143 15.89 2.47 -18.70
N GLU A 144 16.33 1.23 -18.70
CA GLU A 144 17.26 0.69 -19.69
C GLU A 144 16.48 -0.30 -20.55
N ALA A 145 16.84 -0.40 -21.83
CA ALA A 145 16.37 -1.50 -22.66
C ALA A 145 16.97 -2.79 -22.07
N SER A 146 16.12 -3.77 -21.78
CA SER A 146 16.60 -5.14 -21.61
C SER A 146 16.76 -5.75 -23.01
N ASP A 147 17.97 -6.17 -23.34
CA ASP A 147 18.28 -6.93 -24.56
C ASP A 147 17.49 -8.26 -24.64
#